data_AF-A0A1D9BHF5-F1
#
_entry.id   AF-A0A1D9BHF5-F1
#
_cell.length_a   1.000
_cell.length_b   1.000
_cell.length_c   1.000
_cell.angle_alpha   90.00
_cell.angle_beta   90.00
_cell.angle_gamma   90.00
#
_symmetry.space_group_name_H-M   'P 1'
#
loop_
_entity.id
_entity.type
_entity.pdbx_description
1 polymer ?
#
loop_
_entity_poly.entity_id
_entity_poly.type
_entity_poly.pdbx_seq_one_letter_code
_entity_poly.pdbx_strand_id
1 'polypeptide(L)'
;MTYRCGHTLQPLAHAFEQHEAFLIRVAFPCPACIAEISRRASLDTQAYVNMQQLSPGMAAFVIEVDQTHDEFGKLLAAIGYARRGRSRDELTPGIEVVGDDGCVWRKELWFATNTDPRHVVALIQHVKLEASWLGGYLSRGLAAVQYFAFPGEG
;
A
#
# COMPACT_ATOMS: atom_id res chain seq x y z
N MET A 1 -7.93 -21.06 10.95
CA MET A 1 -7.07 -20.30 11.88
C MET A 1 -7.65 -18.91 12.05
N THR A 2 -7.59 -18.31 13.23
CA THR A 2 -8.22 -17.02 13.55
C THR A 2 -7.20 -16.03 14.10
N TYR A 3 -7.44 -14.74 13.86
CA TYR A 3 -6.74 -13.66 14.56
C TYR A 3 -7.13 -13.67 16.05
N ARG A 4 -6.34 -13.01 16.90
CA ARG A 4 -6.65 -12.86 18.34
C ARG A 4 -8.02 -12.23 18.62
N CYS A 5 -8.52 -11.42 17.69
CA CYS A 5 -9.84 -10.79 17.75
C CYS A 5 -11.00 -11.71 17.31
N GLY A 6 -10.73 -12.96 16.91
CA GLY A 6 -11.76 -13.93 16.48
C GLY A 6 -12.08 -13.94 14.98
N HIS A 7 -11.61 -12.96 14.20
CA HIS A 7 -11.80 -12.94 12.75
C HIS A 7 -11.00 -14.06 12.04
N THR A 8 -11.57 -14.63 10.99
CA THR A 8 -10.92 -15.68 10.18
C THR A 8 -9.73 -15.12 9.40
N LEU A 9 -8.61 -15.84 9.42
CA LEU A 9 -7.49 -15.59 8.51
C LEU A 9 -7.91 -16.00 7.10
N GLN A 10 -8.07 -15.03 6.18
CA GLN A 10 -8.37 -15.33 4.79
C GLN A 10 -7.15 -15.98 4.10
N PRO A 11 -7.36 -17.05 3.30
CA PRO A 11 -6.32 -17.60 2.46
C PRO A 11 -5.95 -16.59 1.38
N LEU A 12 -4.65 -16.28 1.24
CA LEU A 12 -4.18 -15.48 0.11
C LEU A 12 -3.94 -16.39 -1.10
N ALA A 13 -3.96 -15.78 -2.29
CA ALA A 13 -3.60 -16.45 -3.53
C ALA A 13 -2.27 -17.21 -3.37
N HIS A 14 -2.18 -18.39 -3.98
CA HIS A 14 -1.10 -19.39 -3.89
C HIS A 14 0.34 -18.84 -4.05
N ALA A 15 0.53 -17.61 -4.53
CA ALA A 15 1.82 -16.96 -4.72
C ALA A 15 2.59 -16.64 -3.40
N PHE A 16 1.95 -16.72 -2.24
CA PHE A 16 2.57 -16.45 -0.93
C PHE A 16 2.79 -17.71 -0.07
N GLU A 17 2.76 -18.91 -0.65
CA GLU A 17 2.89 -20.21 0.05
C GLU A 17 4.33 -20.53 0.51
N GLN A 18 5.00 -19.58 1.14
CA GLN A 18 6.17 -19.90 1.98
C GLN A 18 5.72 -19.83 3.45
N HIS A 19 5.92 -20.93 4.18
CA HIS A 19 5.45 -21.15 5.55
C HIS A 19 5.82 -19.99 6.51
N GLU A 20 6.93 -19.31 6.24
CA GLU A 20 7.41 -18.15 6.99
C GLU A 20 6.57 -16.87 6.75
N ALA A 21 6.16 -16.60 5.51
CA ALA A 21 5.30 -15.47 5.17
C ALA A 21 3.91 -15.57 5.84
N PHE A 22 3.46 -16.79 6.12
CA PHE A 22 2.21 -17.06 6.83
C PHE A 22 2.31 -16.80 8.34
N LEU A 23 3.42 -17.15 8.99
CA LEU A 23 3.64 -16.91 10.42
C LEU A 23 3.77 -15.41 10.76
N ILE A 24 4.40 -14.63 9.88
CA ILE A 24 4.51 -13.17 10.03
C ILE A 24 3.10 -12.52 10.03
N ARG A 25 2.12 -13.08 9.31
CA ARG A 25 0.77 -12.50 9.22
C ARG A 25 -0.06 -12.64 10.49
N VAL A 26 0.12 -13.71 11.26
CA VAL A 26 -0.56 -13.86 12.55
C VAL A 26 -0.04 -12.83 13.57
N ALA A 27 1.17 -12.29 13.33
CA ALA A 27 1.76 -11.21 14.11
C ALA A 27 1.25 -9.82 13.67
N PHE A 28 0.65 -9.68 12.49
CA PHE A 28 0.09 -8.41 12.04
C PHE A 28 -1.32 -8.16 12.60
N PRO A 29 -1.71 -6.88 12.76
CA PRO A 29 -3.08 -6.51 13.13
C PRO A 29 -4.11 -7.10 12.17
N CYS A 30 -5.28 -7.45 12.70
CA CYS A 30 -6.36 -8.00 11.88
C CYS A 30 -6.86 -6.95 10.86
N PRO A 31 -6.96 -7.29 9.56
CA PRO A 31 -7.44 -6.36 8.53
C PRO A 31 -8.82 -5.79 8.83
N ALA A 32 -9.76 -6.64 9.27
CA ALA A 32 -11.12 -6.22 9.61
C ALA A 32 -11.14 -5.25 10.82
N CYS A 33 -10.24 -5.44 11.80
CA CYS A 33 -10.14 -4.54 12.95
C CYS A 33 -9.55 -3.18 12.54
N ILE A 34 -8.51 -3.17 11.71
CA ILE A 34 -7.94 -1.94 11.17
C ILE A 34 -8.98 -1.16 10.36
N ALA A 35 -9.68 -1.83 9.45
CA ALA A 35 -10.74 -1.21 8.65
C ALA A 35 -11.88 -0.65 9.51
N GLU A 36 -12.25 -1.34 10.59
CA GLU A 36 -13.23 -0.88 11.57
C GLU A 36 -12.77 0.39 12.31
N ILE A 37 -11.49 0.45 12.72
CA ILE A 37 -10.92 1.61 13.40
C ILE A 37 -10.95 2.82 12.47
N SER A 38 -10.49 2.68 11.21
CA SER A 38 -10.60 3.75 10.21
C SER A 38 -12.05 4.23 10.05
N ARG A 39 -13.02 3.31 9.98
CA ARG A 39 -14.44 3.66 9.85
C ARG A 39 -14.97 4.45 11.05
N ARG A 40 -14.62 4.03 12.28
CA ARG A 40 -15.01 4.72 13.51
C ARG A 40 -14.37 6.10 13.66
N ALA A 41 -13.16 6.25 13.14
CA ALA A 41 -12.44 7.51 13.09
C ALA A 41 -12.89 8.41 11.90
N SER A 42 -13.87 7.97 11.10
CA SER A 42 -14.33 8.67 9.89
C SER A 42 -13.20 8.98 8.90
N LEU A 43 -12.19 8.11 8.85
CA LEU A 43 -11.08 8.22 7.90
C LEU A 43 -11.46 7.56 6.57
N ASP A 44 -11.32 8.28 5.47
CA ASP A 44 -11.45 7.73 4.12
C ASP A 44 -10.09 7.24 3.64
N THR A 45 -9.59 6.19 4.30
CA THR A 45 -8.30 5.58 3.97
C THR A 45 -8.33 4.99 2.56
N GLN A 46 -7.54 5.56 1.65
CA GLN A 46 -7.42 5.13 0.26
C GLN A 46 -5.99 4.75 -0.10
N ALA A 47 -5.83 3.85 -1.07
CA ALA A 47 -4.55 3.48 -1.65
C ALA A 47 -4.49 3.89 -3.12
N TYR A 48 -3.44 4.58 -3.51
CA TYR A 48 -3.23 5.11 -4.86
C TYR A 48 -2.04 4.41 -5.49
N VAL A 49 -2.24 3.81 -6.66
CA VAL A 49 -1.24 3.02 -7.37
C VAL A 49 -0.92 3.68 -8.71
N ASN A 50 0.30 4.17 -8.86
CA ASN A 50 0.76 4.88 -10.05
C ASN A 50 2.13 4.42 -10.52
N MET A 51 2.48 4.81 -11.74
CA MET A 51 3.85 4.74 -12.23
C MET A 51 4.42 6.15 -12.26
N GLN A 52 5.59 6.36 -11.66
CA GLN A 52 6.26 7.66 -11.62
C GLN A 52 7.65 7.56 -12.23
N GLN A 53 8.06 8.62 -12.92
CA GLN A 53 9.45 8.78 -13.34
C GLN A 53 10.23 9.48 -12.23
N LEU A 54 11.22 8.80 -11.67
CA LEU A 54 12.05 9.35 -10.59
C LEU A 54 13.23 10.17 -11.13
N SER A 55 13.78 9.73 -12.26
CA SER A 55 14.86 10.41 -12.98
C SER A 55 14.90 9.96 -14.45
N PRO A 56 15.69 10.60 -15.31
CA PRO A 56 16.00 10.04 -16.61
C PRO A 56 16.56 8.62 -16.45
N GLY A 57 15.95 7.64 -17.13
CA GLY A 57 16.36 6.23 -17.05
C GLY A 57 15.79 5.43 -15.86
N MET A 58 15.07 6.06 -14.92
CA MET A 58 14.52 5.40 -13.73
C MET A 58 13.03 5.70 -13.54
N ALA A 59 12.26 4.65 -13.32
CA ALA A 59 10.85 4.74 -12.96
C ALA A 59 10.57 3.86 -11.73
N ALA A 60 9.41 4.08 -11.12
CA ALA A 60 8.91 3.24 -10.05
C ALA A 60 7.41 3.03 -10.18
N PHE A 61 6.94 1.83 -9.82
CA PHE A 61 5.56 1.69 -9.37
C PHE A 61 5.48 2.16 -7.93
N VAL A 62 4.52 3.03 -7.66
CA VAL A 62 4.36 3.70 -6.37
C VAL A 62 2.99 3.37 -5.82
N ILE A 63 2.97 3.02 -4.54
CA ILE A 63 1.75 2.82 -3.77
C ILE A 63 1.76 3.85 -2.63
N GLU A 64 0.77 4.74 -2.62
CA GLU A 64 0.57 5.75 -1.58
C GLU A 64 -0.72 5.44 -0.81
N VAL A 65 -0.64 5.33 0.51
CA VAL A 65 -1.80 5.15 1.39
C VAL A 65 -2.03 6.44 2.17
N ASP A 66 -3.20 7.05 1.97
CA ASP A 66 -3.60 8.31 2.60
C ASP A 66 -4.58 8.08 3.76
N GLN A 67 -4.68 9.06 4.66
CA GLN A 67 -5.63 9.09 5.79
C GLN A 67 -5.59 7.82 6.66
N THR A 68 -4.40 7.43 7.10
CA THR A 68 -4.19 6.28 8.00
C THR A 68 -4.21 6.72 9.46
N HIS A 69 -4.70 5.87 10.36
CA HIS A 69 -4.46 6.01 11.79
C HIS A 69 -3.14 5.35 12.22
N ASP A 70 -2.65 5.64 13.43
CA ASP A 70 -1.34 5.23 13.93
C ASP A 70 -1.06 3.72 13.85
N GLU A 71 -2.03 2.88 14.20
CA GLU A 71 -1.82 1.42 14.15
C GLU A 71 -1.66 0.92 12.72
N PHE A 72 -2.42 1.48 11.78
CA PHE A 72 -2.25 1.13 10.38
C PHE A 72 -0.92 1.66 9.85
N GLY A 73 -0.51 2.87 10.25
CA GLY A 73 0.80 3.43 9.93
C GLY A 73 1.96 2.56 10.43
N LYS A 74 1.88 2.04 11.66
CA LYS A 74 2.88 1.10 12.20
C LYS A 74 2.97 -0.19 11.38
N LEU A 75 1.84 -0.72 10.94
CA LEU A 75 1.80 -1.87 10.05
C LEU A 75 2.47 -1.56 8.71
N LEU A 76 2.12 -0.43 8.09
CA LEU A 76 2.70 0.02 6.82
C LEU A 76 4.21 0.21 6.93
N ALA A 77 4.69 0.82 8.02
CA ALA A 77 6.12 0.93 8.32
C ALA A 77 6.82 -0.44 8.38
N ALA A 78 6.21 -1.40 9.10
CA ALA A 78 6.76 -2.74 9.27
C ALA A 78 6.91 -3.53 7.96
N ILE A 79 6.15 -3.19 6.92
CA ILE A 79 6.19 -3.84 5.60
C ILE A 79 6.89 -2.99 4.52
N GLY A 80 7.59 -1.95 4.94
CA GLY A 80 8.48 -1.17 4.07
C GLY A 80 7.86 0.07 3.42
N TYR A 81 6.73 0.58 3.92
CA TYR A 81 6.27 1.93 3.56
C TYR A 81 6.99 2.96 4.41
N ALA A 82 7.29 4.12 3.82
CA ALA A 82 7.86 5.27 4.52
C ALA A 82 6.88 6.44 4.48
N ARG A 83 6.87 7.28 5.53
CA ARG A 83 6.14 8.54 5.49
C ARG A 83 6.81 9.50 4.50
N ARG A 84 6.02 10.03 3.57
CA ARG A 84 6.40 11.01 2.54
C ARG A 84 5.26 11.99 2.33
N GLY A 85 5.51 13.08 1.61
CA GLY A 85 4.47 13.93 1.07
C GLY A 85 3.68 13.22 -0.02
N ARG A 86 2.50 13.74 -0.34
CA ARG A 86 1.69 13.27 -1.47
C ARG A 86 2.40 13.56 -2.78
N SER A 87 2.33 12.61 -3.71
CA SER A 87 2.62 12.91 -5.10
C SER A 87 1.55 13.81 -5.71
N ARG A 88 1.96 14.63 -6.67
CA ARG A 88 1.02 15.46 -7.43
C ARG A 88 0.69 14.87 -8.81
N ASP A 89 1.68 14.25 -9.43
CA ASP A 89 1.59 13.65 -10.76
C ASP A 89 2.73 12.62 -10.97
N GLU A 90 2.87 12.09 -12.19
CA GLU A 90 3.86 11.08 -12.56
C GLU A 90 5.31 11.59 -12.52
N LEU A 91 5.52 12.91 -12.57
CA LEU A 91 6.83 13.57 -12.66
C LEU A 91 7.20 14.32 -11.37
N THR A 92 6.24 14.47 -10.47
CA THR A 92 6.35 15.24 -9.23
C THR A 92 6.09 14.32 -8.03
N PRO A 93 7.04 13.43 -7.69
CA PRO A 93 6.91 12.53 -6.56
C PRO A 93 6.89 13.29 -5.24
N GLY A 94 6.21 12.72 -4.24
CA GLY A 94 6.13 13.26 -2.90
C GLY A 94 7.50 13.35 -2.21
N ILE A 95 7.87 14.55 -1.77
CA ILE A 95 9.12 14.82 -1.03
C ILE A 95 8.94 14.66 0.49
N GLU A 96 10.00 14.81 1.28
CA GLU A 96 9.88 14.83 2.74
C GLU A 96 8.98 15.98 3.21
N VAL A 97 8.09 15.68 4.17
CA VAL A 97 7.19 16.65 4.80
C VAL A 97 7.58 16.82 6.26
N VAL A 98 7.54 18.06 6.72
CA VAL A 98 7.65 18.42 8.14
C VAL A 98 6.22 18.59 8.67
N GLY A 99 5.70 17.59 9.39
CA GLY A 99 4.35 17.61 9.98
C GLY A 99 3.42 16.52 9.44
N ASP A 100 2.18 16.51 9.93
CA ASP A 100 1.19 15.47 9.62
C ASP A 100 0.26 15.80 8.46
N ASP A 101 0.08 17.08 8.15
CA ASP A 101 -0.76 17.51 7.03
C ASP A 101 -0.12 17.18 5.68
N GLY A 102 -0.89 16.52 4.80
CA GLY A 102 -0.46 16.17 3.45
C GLY A 102 0.56 15.03 3.38
N CYS A 103 0.70 14.23 4.44
CA CYS A 103 1.54 13.05 4.43
C CYS A 103 0.80 11.80 3.93
N VAL A 104 1.55 10.87 3.33
CA VAL A 104 1.11 9.53 2.95
C VAL A 104 2.14 8.50 3.37
N TRP A 105 1.70 7.26 3.48
CA TRP A 105 2.60 6.12 3.53
C TRP A 105 2.91 5.68 2.12
N ARG A 106 4.17 5.74 1.73
CA ARG A 106 4.64 5.51 0.38
C ARG A 106 5.58 4.32 0.30
N LYS A 107 5.36 3.46 -0.68
CA LYS A 107 6.26 2.37 -1.07
C LYS A 107 6.53 2.44 -2.55
N GLU A 108 7.79 2.23 -2.92
CA GLU A 108 8.27 2.38 -4.29
C GLU A 108 8.93 1.07 -4.75
N LEU A 109 8.61 0.64 -5.97
CA LEU A 109 9.21 -0.52 -6.62
C LEU A 109 9.93 -0.04 -7.88
N TRP A 110 11.25 0.14 -7.77
CA TRP A 110 12.07 0.81 -8.78
C TRP A 110 12.45 -0.13 -9.92
N PHE A 111 12.56 0.42 -11.13
CA PHE A 111 13.07 -0.28 -12.30
C PHE A 111 13.70 0.70 -13.30
N ALA A 112 14.71 0.24 -14.02
CA ALA A 112 15.30 0.98 -15.13
C ALA A 112 14.38 0.99 -16.34
N THR A 113 14.33 2.10 -17.08
CA THR A 113 13.46 2.20 -18.26
C THR A 113 13.89 1.28 -19.41
N ASN A 114 15.12 0.76 -19.37
CA ASN A 114 15.63 -0.26 -20.27
C ASN A 114 15.52 -1.69 -19.71
N THR A 115 14.82 -1.88 -18.58
CA THR A 115 14.57 -3.19 -17.98
C THR A 115 13.82 -4.09 -18.96
N ASP A 116 14.16 -5.38 -18.99
CA ASP A 116 13.40 -6.38 -19.77
C ASP A 116 11.90 -6.29 -19.44
N PRO A 117 11.02 -6.12 -20.44
CA PRO A 117 9.58 -5.99 -20.21
C PRO A 117 8.98 -7.10 -19.36
N ARG A 118 9.55 -8.32 -19.39
CA ARG A 118 9.10 -9.45 -18.56
C ARG A 118 9.27 -9.17 -17.06
N HIS A 119 10.34 -8.47 -16.67
CA HIS A 119 10.52 -8.07 -15.27
C HIS A 119 9.53 -6.98 -14.89
N VAL A 120 9.22 -6.04 -15.79
CA VAL A 120 8.19 -5.02 -15.54
C VAL A 120 6.81 -5.68 -15.34
N VAL A 121 6.48 -6.68 -16.14
CA VAL A 121 5.24 -7.46 -15.97
C VAL A 121 5.21 -8.19 -14.62
N ALA A 122 6.32 -8.80 -14.20
CA ALA A 122 6.41 -9.44 -12.90
C ALA A 122 6.21 -8.43 -11.75
N LEU A 123 6.80 -7.24 -11.86
CA LEU A 123 6.59 -6.15 -10.89
C LEU A 123 5.11 -5.71 -10.84
N ILE A 124 4.43 -5.60 -11.97
CA ILE A 124 2.99 -5.29 -12.01
C ILE A 124 2.18 -6.36 -11.26
N GLN A 125 2.53 -7.65 -11.40
CA GLN A 125 1.86 -8.71 -10.64
C GLN A 125 2.09 -8.56 -9.14
N HIS A 126 3.31 -8.20 -8.72
CA HIS A 126 3.59 -7.90 -7.31
C HIS A 126 2.80 -6.71 -6.80
N VAL A 127 2.70 -5.62 -7.57
CA VAL A 127 1.89 -4.44 -7.22
C VAL A 127 0.42 -4.80 -7.04
N LYS A 128 -0.14 -5.62 -7.93
CA LYS A 128 -1.53 -6.11 -7.82
C LYS A 128 -1.76 -6.95 -6.56
N LEU A 129 -0.80 -7.80 -6.21
CA LEU A 129 -0.86 -8.59 -4.98
C LEU A 129 -0.80 -7.71 -3.73
N GLU A 130 0.09 -6.71 -3.70
CA GLU A 130 0.21 -5.74 -2.60
C GLU A 130 -1.09 -4.94 -2.45
N ALA A 131 -1.62 -4.41 -3.55
CA ALA A 131 -2.88 -3.66 -3.57
C ALA A 131 -4.08 -4.53 -3.15
N SER A 132 -4.11 -5.79 -3.59
CA SER A 132 -5.13 -6.75 -3.18
C SER A 132 -5.07 -7.04 -1.67
N TRP A 133 -3.87 -7.16 -1.12
CA TRP A 133 -3.66 -7.35 0.31
C TRP A 133 -4.06 -6.11 1.12
N LEU A 134 -3.67 -4.91 0.66
CA LEU A 134 -4.06 -3.64 1.26
C LEU A 134 -5.58 -3.49 1.31
N GLY A 135 -6.29 -3.92 0.27
CA GLY A 135 -7.75 -3.89 0.21
C GLY A 135 -8.44 -4.55 1.40
N GLY A 136 -7.81 -5.52 2.09
CA GLY A 136 -8.36 -6.10 3.31
C GLY A 136 -8.36 -5.14 4.52
N TYR A 137 -7.49 -4.14 4.51
CA TYR A 137 -7.31 -3.14 5.57
C TYR A 137 -8.07 -1.83 5.30
N LEU A 138 -8.50 -1.60 4.07
CA LEU A 138 -9.22 -0.38 3.69
C LEU A 138 -10.70 -0.46 4.07
N SER A 139 -11.28 0.65 4.53
CA SER A 139 -12.66 0.72 5.01
C SER A 139 -13.70 0.37 3.94
N ARG A 140 -13.40 0.64 2.66
CA ARG A 140 -14.23 0.31 1.49
C ARG A 140 -13.71 -0.88 0.68
N GLY A 141 -12.79 -1.66 1.25
CA GLY A 141 -12.21 -2.80 0.57
C GLY A 141 -11.37 -2.40 -0.66
N LEU A 142 -11.38 -3.25 -1.69
CA LEU A 142 -10.69 -2.98 -2.97
C LEU A 142 -11.23 -1.75 -3.73
N ALA A 143 -12.44 -1.29 -3.42
CA ALA A 143 -13.00 -0.09 -4.05
C ALA A 143 -12.32 1.22 -3.59
N ALA A 144 -11.51 1.17 -2.52
CA ALA A 144 -10.64 2.27 -2.09
C ALA A 144 -9.23 2.21 -2.70
N VAL A 145 -8.97 1.26 -3.61
CA VAL A 145 -7.72 1.21 -4.38
C VAL A 145 -7.95 1.92 -5.71
N GLN A 146 -7.24 3.02 -5.92
CA GLN A 146 -7.26 3.79 -7.16
C GLN A 146 -6.01 3.48 -7.98
N TYR A 147 -6.17 3.29 -9.28
CA TYR A 147 -5.07 3.14 -10.22
C TYR A 147 -5.02 4.36 -11.12
N PHE A 148 -3.83 4.87 -11.43
CA PHE A 148 -3.64 6.05 -12.29
C PHE A 148 -4.34 7.32 -11.73
N ALA A 149 -4.26 7.52 -10.41
CA ALA A 149 -4.85 8.64 -9.69
C ALA A 149 -4.01 9.02 -8.48
N PHE A 150 -3.99 10.28 -8.07
CA PHE A 150 -3.13 10.79 -6.99
C PHE A 150 -3.92 11.19 -5.73
N PRO A 151 -3.32 11.14 -4.53
CA PRO A 151 -3.99 11.56 -3.31
C PRO A 151 -4.41 13.04 -3.35
N GLY A 152 -5.67 13.32 -3.01
CA GLY A 152 -6.24 14.68 -3.05
C GLY A 152 -6.89 15.07 -4.37
N GLU A 153 -6.90 14.19 -5.37
CA GLU A 153 -7.80 14.29 -6.53
C GLU A 153 -9.18 13.74 -6.14
N GLY A 154 -10.04 14.61 -5.60
CA GLY A 154 -11.39 14.25 -5.14
C GLY A 154 -12.25 15.46 -4.80
#